data_AF-A0A1G2Q2V0-F1
#
_entry.id   AF-A0A1G2Q2V0-F1
#
_cell.length_a   1.000
_cell.length_b   1.000
_cell.length_c   1.000
_cell.angle_alpha   90.00
_cell.angle_beta   90.00
_cell.angle_gamma   90.00
#
_symmetry.space_group_name_H-M   'P 1'
#
loop_
_entity.id
_entity.type
_entity.pdbx_description
1 polymer ?
#
loop_
_entity_poly.entity_id
_entity_poly.type
_entity_poly.pdbx_seq_one_letter_code
_entity_poly.pdbx_strand_id
1 'polypeptide(L)'
;MNKILPNNQNNSKNMRVTEVSQSFSGPLPPPEILRKFDEVVPGAAERIIKMAEDQSIHRKELEKNSLVGVFMYGSKTRSEERKVKSSKE
;
A
#
# COMPACT_ATOMS: atom_id res chain seq x y z
N MET A 1 0.54 -24.62 71.96
CA MET A 1 -0.54 -24.36 70.98
C MET A 1 -0.06 -23.23 70.06
N ASN A 2 0.50 -23.57 68.90
CA ASN A 2 0.97 -22.57 67.93
C ASN A 2 -0.15 -22.33 66.91
N LYS A 3 -0.75 -21.13 66.93
CA LYS A 3 -1.67 -20.68 65.88
C LYS A 3 -0.82 -20.23 64.69
N ILE A 4 -0.76 -21.07 63.65
CA ILE A 4 -0.20 -20.70 62.35
C ILE A 4 -1.26 -19.83 61.65
N LEU A 5 -0.91 -18.59 61.31
CA LEU A 5 -1.75 -17.72 60.49
C LEU A 5 -1.65 -18.16 59.02
N PRO A 6 -2.75 -18.15 58.24
CA PRO A 6 -2.72 -18.54 56.85
C PRO A 6 -1.91 -17.53 56.03
N ASN A 7 -0.97 -18.07 55.26
CA ASN A 7 -0.12 -17.35 54.33
C ASN A 7 -0.99 -16.79 53.19
N ASN A 8 -1.17 -15.46 53.15
CA ASN A 8 -1.91 -14.77 52.11
C ASN A 8 -1.08 -14.76 50.82
N GLN A 9 -1.27 -15.80 50.00
CA GLN A 9 -0.74 -15.87 48.65
C GLN A 9 -1.47 -14.81 47.80
N ASN A 10 -0.83 -13.65 47.67
CA ASN A 10 -1.22 -12.57 46.76
C ASN A 10 -1.27 -13.13 45.33
N ASN A 11 -2.46 -13.57 44.90
CA ASN A 11 -2.78 -13.88 43.52
C ASN A 11 -2.87 -12.58 42.72
N SER A 12 -1.72 -11.94 42.47
CA SER A 12 -1.59 -10.97 41.41
C SER A 12 -1.74 -11.74 40.10
N LYS A 13 -2.97 -11.79 39.57
CA LYS A 13 -3.23 -12.21 38.19
C LYS A 13 -2.36 -11.36 37.28
N ASN A 14 -1.27 -11.93 36.79
CA ASN A 14 -0.40 -11.30 35.80
C ASN A 14 -1.23 -11.10 34.52
N MET A 15 -1.78 -9.91 34.35
CA MET A 15 -2.56 -9.53 33.19
C MET A 15 -1.58 -9.36 32.02
N ARG A 16 -1.48 -10.38 31.17
CA ARG A 16 -0.62 -10.35 29.99
C ARG A 16 -1.40 -9.72 28.84
N VAL A 17 -1.01 -8.51 28.44
CA VAL A 17 -1.50 -7.90 27.20
C VAL A 17 -0.74 -8.54 26.04
N THR A 18 -1.46 -9.05 25.04
CA THR A 18 -0.87 -9.56 23.79
C THR A 18 -1.38 -8.69 22.66
N GLU A 19 -0.46 -7.99 22.00
CA GLU A 19 -0.74 -7.25 20.77
C GLU A 19 -0.63 -8.19 19.58
N VAL A 20 -1.62 -8.17 18.69
CA VAL A 20 -1.59 -8.89 17.41
C VAL A 20 -1.66 -7.86 16.30
N SER A 21 -0.62 -7.77 15.48
CA SER A 21 -0.57 -6.91 14.30
C SER A 21 -0.36 -7.74 13.04
N GLN A 22 -1.01 -7.33 11.95
CA GLN A 22 -0.84 -7.94 10.62
C GLN A 22 -0.49 -6.83 9.63
N SER A 23 0.51 -7.07 8.78
CA SER A 23 0.90 -6.19 7.69
C SER A 23 0.89 -6.97 6.38
N PHE A 24 0.53 -6.29 5.30
CA PHE A 24 0.54 -6.83 3.95
C PHE A 24 0.99 -5.74 2.99
N SER A 25 1.55 -6.17 1.86
CA SER A 25 2.02 -5.28 0.81
C SER A 25 1.36 -5.67 -0.50
N GLY A 26 1.02 -4.66 -1.29
CA GLY A 26 0.36 -4.83 -2.57
C GLY A 26 -0.95 -4.03 -2.66
N PRO A 27 -1.53 -3.99 -3.86
CA PRO A 27 -2.72 -3.20 -4.13
C PRO A 27 -4.00 -3.83 -3.57
N LEU A 28 -3.94 -5.10 -3.13
CA LEU A 28 -5.06 -5.84 -2.60
C LEU A 28 -4.78 -6.37 -1.20
N PRO A 29 -5.78 -6.36 -0.30
CA PRO A 29 -5.69 -7.06 0.97
C PRO A 29 -5.71 -8.59 0.75
N PRO A 30 -5.25 -9.39 1.73
CA PRO A 30 -5.32 -10.83 1.68
C PRO A 30 -6.76 -11.36 1.45
N PRO A 31 -6.93 -12.53 0.81
CA PRO A 31 -8.26 -13.09 0.51
C PRO A 31 -9.17 -13.25 1.73
N GLU A 32 -8.61 -13.63 2.89
CA GLU A 32 -9.39 -13.78 4.12
C GLU A 32 -9.95 -12.44 4.62
N ILE A 33 -9.20 -11.35 4.44
CA ILE A 33 -9.64 -10.00 4.81
C ILE A 33 -10.69 -9.49 3.80
N LEU A 34 -10.50 -9.74 2.51
CA LEU A 34 -11.51 -9.42 1.49
C LEU A 34 -12.85 -10.09 1.79
N ARG A 35 -12.83 -11.37 2.16
CA ARG A 35 -14.05 -12.10 2.54
C ARG A 35 -14.76 -11.43 3.72
N LYS A 36 -14.03 -11.02 4.76
CA LYS A 36 -14.58 -10.29 5.91
C LYS A 36 -15.22 -8.96 5.52
N PHE A 37 -14.66 -8.23 4.56
CA PHE A 37 -15.29 -7.01 4.05
C PHE A 37 -16.64 -7.31 3.37
N ASP A 38 -16.70 -8.37 2.58
CA ASP A 38 -17.92 -8.78 1.88
C ASP A 38 -19.01 -9.27 2.83
N GLU A 39 -18.60 -9.97 3.89
CA GLU A 39 -19.50 -10.42 4.97
C GLU A 39 -20.13 -9.23 5.71
N VAL A 40 -19.39 -8.13 5.93
CA VAL A 40 -19.90 -6.91 6.60
C VAL A 40 -20.77 -6.09 5.67
N VAL A 41 -20.33 -5.91 4.42
CA VAL A 41 -21.08 -5.18 3.39
C VAL A 41 -21.03 -5.99 2.10
N PRO A 42 -22.14 -6.61 1.68
CA PRO A 42 -22.18 -7.39 0.45
C PRO A 42 -21.66 -6.61 -0.77
N GLY A 43 -20.82 -7.26 -1.57
CA GLY A 43 -20.15 -6.69 -2.73
C GLY A 43 -18.97 -5.75 -2.41
N ALA A 44 -18.58 -5.60 -1.13
CA ALA A 44 -17.42 -4.77 -0.79
C ALA A 44 -16.10 -5.34 -1.31
N ALA A 45 -15.94 -6.68 -1.32
CA ALA A 45 -14.72 -7.28 -1.85
C ALA A 45 -14.53 -6.94 -3.33
N GLU A 46 -15.59 -7.03 -4.12
CA GLU A 46 -15.59 -6.66 -5.54
C GLU A 46 -15.23 -5.18 -5.73
N ARG A 47 -15.84 -4.27 -4.97
CA ARG A 47 -15.53 -2.83 -5.05
C ARG A 47 -14.07 -2.53 -4.70
N ILE A 48 -13.49 -3.23 -3.72
CA ILE A 48 -12.07 -3.08 -3.35
C ILE A 48 -11.17 -3.55 -4.50
N ILE A 49 -11.48 -4.70 -5.10
CA ILE A 49 -10.73 -5.24 -6.23
C ILE A 49 -10.79 -4.26 -7.40
N LYS A 50 -11.98 -3.78 -7.76
CA LYS A 50 -12.18 -2.82 -8.84
C LYS A 50 -11.41 -1.52 -8.62
N MET A 51 -11.40 -1.01 -7.39
CA MET A 51 -10.63 0.18 -7.04
C MET A 51 -9.12 -0.02 -7.26
N ALA A 52 -8.58 -1.19 -6.90
CA ALA A 52 -7.18 -1.51 -7.14
C ALA A 52 -6.84 -1.61 -8.64
N GLU A 53 -7.73 -2.20 -9.43
CA GLU A 53 -7.61 -2.28 -10.89
C GLU A 53 -7.60 -0.88 -11.52
N ASP A 54 -8.53 -0.02 -11.13
CA ASP A 54 -8.64 1.34 -11.65
C ASP A 54 -7.40 2.17 -11.33
N GLN A 55 -6.86 2.05 -10.12
CA GLN A 55 -5.60 2.68 -9.75
C GLN A 55 -4.41 2.14 -10.57
N SER A 56 -4.39 0.85 -10.90
CA SER A 56 -3.37 0.27 -11.78
C SER A 56 -3.46 0.83 -13.19
N ILE A 57 -4.67 0.95 -13.74
CA ILE A 57 -4.91 1.54 -15.06
C ILE A 57 -4.46 2.99 -15.09
N HIS A 58 -4.89 3.80 -14.12
CA HIS A 58 -4.52 5.21 -14.03
C HIS A 58 -2.99 5.39 -13.94
N ARG A 59 -2.31 4.58 -13.12
CA ARG A 59 -0.84 4.60 -13.02
C ARG A 59 -0.16 4.29 -14.36
N LYS A 60 -0.61 3.24 -15.06
CA LYS A 60 -0.08 2.87 -16.37
C LYS A 60 -0.26 3.97 -17.41
N GLU A 61 -1.40 4.68 -17.36
CA GLU A 61 -1.66 5.80 -18.25
C GLU A 61 -0.72 6.98 -17.97
N LEU A 62 -0.51 7.33 -16.69
CA LEU A 62 0.45 8.37 -16.30
C LEU A 62 1.89 8.01 -16.70
N GLU A 63 2.30 6.75 -16.51
CA GLU A 63 3.61 6.25 -16.92
C GLU A 63 3.81 6.38 -18.44
N LYS A 64 2.80 5.98 -19.23
CA LYS A 64 2.80 6.13 -20.69
C LYS A 64 2.93 7.59 -21.11
N ASN A 65 2.12 8.48 -20.52
CA ASN A 65 2.13 9.91 -20.85
C ASN A 65 3.44 10.59 -20.47
N SER A 66 4.01 10.22 -19.32
CA SER A 66 5.32 10.72 -18.86
C SER A 66 6.43 10.30 -19.82
N LEU A 67 6.39 9.07 -20.31
CA LEU A 67 7.35 8.57 -21.30
C LEU A 67 7.28 9.38 -22.61
N VAL A 68 6.07 9.63 -23.11
CA VAL A 68 5.84 10.42 -24.33
C VAL A 68 6.36 11.85 -24.17
N GLY A 69 6.11 12.49 -23.03
CA GLY A 69 6.64 13.83 -22.74
C GLY A 69 8.16 13.89 -22.84
N VAL A 70 8.86 12.96 -22.17
CA VAL A 70 10.34 12.90 -22.20
C VAL A 70 10.87 12.73 -23.62
N PHE A 71 10.27 11.84 -24.42
CA PHE A 71 10.70 11.65 -25.80
C PHE A 71 10.42 12.88 -26.67
N MET A 72 9.24 13.49 -26.57
CA MET A 72 8.86 14.62 -27.42
C MET A 72 9.70 15.86 -27.15
N TYR A 73 9.88 16.23 -25.88
CA TYR A 73 10.70 17.40 -25.52
C TYR A 73 12.18 17.14 -25.80
N GLY A 74 12.71 15.96 -25.46
CA GLY A 74 14.11 15.61 -25.74
C GLY A 74 14.47 15.52 -27.23
N SER A 75 13.51 15.14 -28.09
CA SER A 75 13.72 15.10 -29.54
C SER A 75 13.73 16.48 -30.18
N LYS A 76 12.82 17.37 -29.75
CA LYS A 76 12.73 18.75 -30.24
C LYS A 76 13.99 19.53 -29.91
N THR A 77 14.45 19.51 -28.66
CA THR A 77 15.66 20.22 -28.23
C THR A 77 16.88 19.80 -29.05
N ARG A 78 17.08 18.48 -29.24
CA ARG A 78 18.20 17.93 -30.02
C ARG A 78 18.15 18.28 -31.51
N SER A 79 16.97 18.53 -32.07
CA SER A 79 16.81 18.94 -33.47
C SER A 79 17.10 20.43 -33.67
N GLU A 80 16.71 21.29 -32.72
CA GLU A 80 17.01 22.72 -32.75
C GLU A 80 18.51 22.99 -32.51
N GLU A 81 19.13 22.30 -31.55
CA GLU A 81 20.58 22.40 -31.29
C GLU A 81 21.42 22.06 -32.54
N ARG A 82 21.02 21.04 -33.30
CA ARG A 82 21.69 20.67 -34.56
C ARG A 82 21.57 21.73 -35.65
N LYS A 83 20.39 22.37 -35.79
CA LYS A 83 20.18 23.46 -36.76
C LYS A 83 20.99 24.71 -36.40
N VAL A 84 21.04 25.08 -35.11
CA VAL A 84 21.80 26.24 -34.63
C VAL A 84 23.31 26.03 -34.85
N LYS A 85 23.81 24.81 -34.61
CA LYS A 85 25.23 24.50 -34.80
C LYS A 85 25.65 24.52 -36.28
N SER A 86 24.81 23.98 -37.17
CA SER A 86 25.04 23.99 -38.62
C SER A 86 24.91 25.38 -39.27
N SER A 87 24.31 26.35 -38.58
CA SER A 87 24.17 27.73 -39.09
C SER A 87 25.29 28.67 -38.62
N LYS A 88 26.23 28.14 -37.82
CA LYS A 88 27.40 28.88 -37.28
C LYS A 88 28.73 28.42 -37.90
N GLU A 89 28.71 27.42 -38.78
CA GLU A 89 29.80 27.04 -39.68
C GLU A 89 29.53 27.61 -41.08
#